data_AF-A0A2S0XRD1-F1
#
_entry.id   AF-A0A2S0XRD1-F1
#
_cell.length_a   1.000
_cell.length_b   1.000
_cell.length_c   1.000
_cell.angle_alpha   90.00
_cell.angle_beta   90.00
_cell.angle_gamma   90.00
#
_symmetry.space_group_name_H-M   'P 1'
#
loop_
_entity.id
_entity.type
_entity.pdbx_description
1 polymer ?
#
loop_
_entity_poly.entity_id
_entity_poly.type
_entity_poly.pdbx_seq_one_letter_code
_entity_poly.pdbx_strand_id
1 'polypeptide(L)'
;MIPTQIIFSPSAERDIKRLIKERQKDVMAALKKLRDGSETLEIEKIKGFPSFFRIKAGREMRIIYHPLTTSRIVVLVIRDRKEAYRGLNGLNKKLEATLHKIEAEAKSALGLG
;
A
#
# COMPACT_ATOMS: atom_id res chain seq x y z
N MET A 1 18.21 -3.73 -9.66
CA MET A 1 17.36 -3.10 -8.61
C MET A 1 16.66 -4.23 -7.86
N ILE A 2 16.63 -4.21 -6.52
CA ILE A 2 16.02 -5.30 -5.73
C ILE A 2 14.50 -5.11 -5.75
N PRO A 3 13.71 -6.14 -6.13
CA PRO A 3 12.26 -6.05 -6.10
C PRO A 3 11.75 -5.72 -4.70
N THR A 4 10.87 -4.73 -4.59
CA THR A 4 10.29 -4.31 -3.31
C THR A 4 9.14 -5.24 -2.92
N GLN A 5 9.22 -5.88 -1.76
CA GLN A 5 8.12 -6.65 -1.22
C GLN A 5 6.95 -5.72 -0.87
N ILE A 6 5.78 -6.01 -1.43
CA ILE A 6 4.54 -5.28 -1.17
C ILE A 6 3.71 -6.05 -0.16
N ILE A 7 3.45 -5.42 0.98
CA ILE A 7 2.59 -5.96 2.04
C ILE A 7 1.29 -5.17 2.04
N PHE A 8 0.15 -5.84 2.09
CA PHE A 8 -1.15 -5.18 2.14
C PHE A 8 -1.67 -5.13 3.56
N SER A 9 -2.16 -3.96 3.98
CA SER A 9 -3.02 -3.90 5.14
C SER A 9 -4.33 -4.67 4.88
N PRO A 10 -5.01 -5.20 5.92
CA PRO A 10 -6.30 -5.86 5.75
C PRO A 10 -7.35 -4.99 5.04
N SER A 11 -7.26 -3.67 5.21
CA SER A 11 -8.14 -2.73 4.49
C SER A 11 -7.82 -2.68 3.00
N ALA A 12 -6.54 -2.60 2.64
CA ALA A 12 -6.12 -2.54 1.25
C ALA A 12 -6.46 -3.84 0.50
N GLU A 13 -6.31 -5.00 1.15
CA GLU A 13 -6.76 -6.28 0.57
C GLU A 13 -8.25 -6.27 0.23
N ARG A 14 -9.09 -5.78 1.16
CA ARG A 14 -10.54 -5.64 0.93
C ARG A 14 -10.85 -4.63 -0.16
N ASP A 15 -10.11 -3.52 -0.20
CA ASP A 15 -10.28 -2.49 -1.21
C ASP A 15 -10.07 -3.06 -2.61
N ILE A 16 -8.95 -3.76 -2.86
CA ILE A 16 -8.67 -4.40 -4.16
C ILE A 16 -9.79 -5.35 -4.55
N LYS A 17 -10.20 -6.24 -3.63
CA LYS A 17 -11.22 -7.27 -3.90
C LYS A 17 -12.57 -6.66 -4.32
N ARG A 18 -12.88 -5.44 -3.89
CA ARG A 18 -14.13 -4.72 -4.20
C ARG A 18 -14.07 -3.93 -5.50
N LEU A 19 -12.90 -3.72 -6.08
CA LEU A 19 -12.77 -2.99 -7.34
C LEU A 19 -13.32 -3.80 -8.52
N ILE A 20 -13.89 -3.10 -9.49
CA ILE A 20 -14.19 -3.68 -10.81
C ILE A 20 -12.90 -4.14 -11.51
N LYS A 21 -13.01 -5.11 -12.41
CA LYS A 21 -11.87 -5.76 -13.07
C LYS A 21 -10.90 -4.79 -13.75
N GLU A 22 -11.42 -3.76 -14.40
CA GLU A 22 -10.59 -2.74 -15.07
C GLU A 22 -9.72 -1.98 -14.05
N ARG A 23 -10.32 -1.50 -12.96
CA ARG A 23 -9.59 -0.81 -11.88
C ARG A 23 -8.62 -1.74 -11.15
N GLN A 24 -8.97 -3.02 -10.98
CA GLN A 24 -8.03 -4.01 -10.45
C GLN A 24 -6.80 -4.12 -11.35
N LYS A 25 -6.97 -4.19 -12.68
CA LYS A 25 -5.84 -4.24 -13.63
C LYS A 25 -4.94 -3.00 -13.48
N ASP A 26 -5.52 -1.80 -13.42
CA ASP A 26 -4.77 -0.56 -13.24
C ASP A 26 -3.95 -0.55 -11.94
N VAL A 27 -4.57 -0.97 -10.83
CA VAL A 27 -3.92 -1.06 -9.53
C VAL A 27 -2.80 -2.08 -9.55
N MET A 28 -3.02 -3.27 -10.11
CA MET A 28 -2.01 -4.32 -10.19
C MET A 28 -0.83 -3.91 -11.09
N ALA A 29 -1.10 -3.21 -12.20
CA ALA A 29 -0.05 -2.68 -13.07
C ALA A 29 0.82 -1.64 -12.34
N ALA A 30 0.20 -0.73 -11.58
CA ALA A 30 0.92 0.26 -10.79
C ALA A 30 1.74 -0.39 -9.66
N LEU A 31 1.19 -1.38 -8.95
CA LEU A 31 1.90 -2.13 -7.92
C LEU A 31 3.07 -2.93 -8.48
N LYS A 32 2.92 -3.51 -9.69
CA LYS A 32 4.02 -4.18 -10.38
C LYS A 32 5.15 -3.21 -10.68
N LYS A 33 4.85 -2.04 -11.24
CA LYS A 33 5.83 -0.98 -11.48
C LYS A 33 6.51 -0.53 -10.19
N LEU A 34 5.76 -0.46 -9.08
CA LEU A 34 6.28 -0.02 -7.79
C LEU A 34 7.24 -1.05 -7.20
N ARG A 35 6.87 -2.34 -7.28
CA ARG A 35 7.73 -3.46 -6.90
C ARG A 35 9.03 -3.45 -7.70
N ASP A 36 8.94 -3.22 -9.01
CA ASP A 36 10.07 -3.28 -9.93
C ASP A 36 10.91 -1.98 -9.91
N GLY A 37 10.48 -0.96 -9.14
CA GLY A 37 11.18 0.31 -8.95
C GLY A 37 11.23 1.18 -10.21
N SER A 38 10.17 1.16 -11.02
CA SER A 38 10.09 1.95 -12.25
C SER A 38 10.13 3.45 -11.99
N GLU A 39 11.02 4.15 -12.70
CA GLU A 39 11.15 5.62 -12.68
C GLU A 39 9.92 6.35 -13.24
N THR A 40 9.04 5.63 -13.97
CA THR A 40 7.83 6.20 -14.56
C THR A 40 6.68 6.40 -13.56
N LEU A 41 6.86 5.98 -12.30
CA LEU A 41 5.85 6.17 -11.27
C LEU A 41 5.93 7.56 -10.66
N GLU A 42 4.83 8.30 -10.79
CA GLU A 42 4.63 9.55 -10.08
C GLU A 42 4.36 9.28 -8.60
N ILE A 43 5.43 9.22 -7.80
CA ILE A 43 5.39 9.09 -6.35
C ILE A 43 5.33 10.49 -5.74
N GLU A 44 4.32 10.72 -4.90
CA GLU A 44 4.17 12.00 -4.18
C GLU A 44 4.02 11.77 -2.68
N LYS A 45 4.65 12.61 -1.86
CA LYS A 45 4.41 12.64 -0.41
C LYS A 45 3.02 13.20 -0.11
N ILE A 46 2.36 12.66 0.91
CA ILE A 46 1.08 13.19 1.38
C ILE A 46 1.34 14.39 2.28
N LYS A 47 0.76 15.55 1.93
CA LYS A 47 0.87 16.78 2.74
C LYS A 47 0.32 16.55 4.16
N GLY A 48 1.10 16.91 5.17
CA GLY A 48 0.76 16.68 6.59
C GLY A 48 1.05 15.27 7.10
N PHE A 49 1.47 14.35 6.23
CA PHE A 49 1.75 12.94 6.56
C PHE A 49 3.09 12.53 5.92
N PRO A 50 4.23 13.05 6.40
CA PRO A 50 5.52 13.01 5.70
C PRO A 50 6.08 11.59 5.48
N SER A 51 5.66 10.63 6.31
CA SER A 51 6.04 9.22 6.20
C SER A 51 5.18 8.43 5.21
N PHE A 52 4.16 9.05 4.61
CA PHE A 52 3.21 8.40 3.73
C PHE A 52 3.28 8.98 2.32
N PHE A 53 3.16 8.08 1.35
CA PHE A 53 3.33 8.38 -0.06
C PHE A 53 2.10 7.90 -0.83
N ARG A 54 1.85 8.52 -1.98
CA ARG A 54 0.83 8.08 -2.94
C ARG A 54 1.46 7.82 -4.30
N ILE A 55 0.86 6.88 -5.03
CA ILE A 55 1.03 6.76 -6.48
C ILE A 55 -0.32 6.79 -7.18
N LYS A 56 -0.29 7.19 -8.46
CA LYS A 56 -1.43 7.06 -9.37
C LYS A 56 -1.51 5.63 -9.91
N ALA A 57 -2.73 5.10 -10.00
CA ALA A 57 -3.03 3.85 -10.69
C ALA A 57 -4.14 4.12 -11.71
N GLY A 58 -3.81 4.06 -12.99
CA GLY A 58 -4.72 4.53 -14.04
C GLY A 58 -5.14 5.99 -13.84
N ARG A 59 -6.35 6.34 -14.30
CA ARG A 59 -6.87 7.71 -14.23
C ARG A 59 -7.45 8.05 -12.86
N GLU A 60 -8.27 7.15 -12.32
CA GLU A 60 -9.14 7.44 -11.18
C GLU A 60 -8.61 6.88 -9.85
N MET A 61 -7.65 5.96 -9.83
CA MET A 61 -7.24 5.30 -8.58
C MET A 61 -5.98 5.93 -7.96
N ARG A 62 -5.91 5.87 -6.64
CA ARG A 62 -4.74 6.21 -5.84
C ARG A 62 -4.43 5.08 -4.87
N ILE A 63 -3.14 4.85 -4.71
CA ILE A 63 -2.60 3.86 -3.78
C ILE A 63 -1.77 4.64 -2.76
N ILE A 64 -2.10 4.51 -1.48
CA ILE A 64 -1.35 5.11 -0.38
C ILE A 64 -0.53 4.02 0.30
N TYR A 65 0.76 4.28 0.48
CA TYR A 65 1.69 3.34 1.08
C TYR A 65 2.68 4.03 2.02
N HIS A 66 3.33 3.19 2.83
CA HIS A 66 4.42 3.57 3.73
C HIS A 66 5.64 2.68 3.45
N PRO A 67 6.83 3.23 3.18
CA PRO A 67 8.06 2.45 3.10
C PRO A 67 8.48 2.01 4.51
N LEU A 68 8.60 0.69 4.73
CA LEU A 68 9.11 0.14 6.00
C LEU A 68 10.63 0.02 6.01
N THR A 69 11.18 -0.47 4.91
CA THR A 69 12.62 -0.63 4.69
C THR A 69 12.95 -0.27 3.24
N THR A 70 14.23 -0.36 2.86
CA THR A 70 14.66 -0.15 1.47
C THR A 70 14.07 -1.15 0.48
N SER A 71 13.54 -2.29 0.96
CA SER A 71 12.99 -3.36 0.12
C SER A 71 11.58 -3.80 0.53
N ARG A 72 10.92 -3.10 1.45
CA ARG A 72 9.56 -3.43 1.92
C ARG A 72 8.68 -2.20 2.02
N ILE A 73 7.47 -2.30 1.51
CA ILE A 73 6.43 -1.29 1.67
C ILE A 73 5.14 -1.89 2.20
N VAL A 74 4.33 -1.07 2.86
CA VAL A 74 2.97 -1.40 3.30
C VAL A 74 1.97 -0.54 2.54
N VAL A 75 1.06 -1.18 1.81
CA VAL A 75 -0.07 -0.54 1.14
C VAL A 75 -1.26 -0.47 2.10
N LEU A 76 -1.74 0.75 2.35
CA LEU A 76 -2.70 1.06 3.42
C LEU A 76 -4.10 1.36 2.88
N VAL A 77 -4.18 1.99 1.70
CA VAL A 77 -5.43 2.44 1.08
C VAL A 77 -5.34 2.30 -0.43
N ILE A 78 -6.39 1.77 -1.05
CA ILE A 78 -6.56 1.74 -2.52
C ILE A 78 -7.95 2.25 -2.84
N ARG A 79 -8.05 3.48 -3.37
CA ARG A 79 -9.34 4.17 -3.52
C ARG A 79 -9.37 5.08 -4.74
N ASP A 80 -10.58 5.43 -5.17
CA ASP A 80 -10.80 6.51 -6.13
C ASP A 80 -10.17 7.82 -5.63
N ARG A 81 -9.71 8.67 -6.55
CA ARG A 81 -9.03 9.94 -6.27
C ARG A 81 -9.82 10.88 -5.37
N LYS A 82 -11.15 10.83 -5.45
CA LYS A 82 -12.07 11.65 -4.64
C LYS A 82 -12.12 11.20 -3.18
N GLU A 83 -11.89 9.91 -2.95
CA GLU A 83 -12.03 9.24 -1.65
C GLU A 83 -10.68 8.95 -0.99
N ALA A 84 -9.60 8.96 -1.75
CA ALA A 84 -8.27 8.55 -1.29
C ALA A 84 -7.75 9.32 -0.06
N TYR A 85 -8.23 10.55 0.13
CA TYR A 85 -7.84 11.42 1.24
C TYR A 85 -8.82 11.42 2.41
N ARG A 86 -9.92 10.66 2.31
CA ARG A 86 -10.85 10.54 3.43
C ARG A 86 -10.22 9.65 4.51
N GLY A 87 -10.17 10.16 5.74
CA GLY A 87 -9.69 9.40 6.89
C GLY A 87 -8.17 9.21 6.95
N LEU A 88 -7.37 10.13 6.39
CA LEU A 88 -5.90 10.07 6.49
C LEU A 88 -5.39 9.97 7.95
N ASN A 89 -6.12 10.54 8.91
CA ASN A 89 -5.79 10.44 10.34
C ASN A 89 -5.72 8.99 10.83
N GLY A 90 -6.35 8.03 10.14
CA GLY A 90 -6.31 6.60 10.46
C GLY A 90 -5.13 5.84 9.86
N LEU A 91 -4.23 6.49 9.12
CA LEU A 91 -3.11 5.80 8.45
C LEU A 91 -2.14 5.14 9.43
N ASN A 92 -1.77 5.83 10.52
CA ASN A 92 -0.88 5.27 11.56
C ASN A 92 -1.50 4.00 12.18
N LYS A 93 -2.78 4.07 12.56
CA LYS A 93 -3.51 2.92 13.11
C LYS A 93 -3.56 1.73 12.14
N LYS A 94 -3.75 1.99 10.83
CA LYS A 94 -3.71 0.94 9.80
C LYS A 94 -2.32 0.32 9.69
N LEU A 95 -1.27 1.14 9.77
CA LEU A 95 0.12 0.70 9.73
C LEU A 95 0.44 -0.18 10.93
N GLU A 96 0.17 0.28 12.15
CA GLU A 96 0.37 -0.47 13.40
C GLU A 96 -0.34 -1.83 13.38
N ALA A 97 -1.61 -1.86 12.98
CA ALA A 97 -2.36 -3.11 12.86
C ALA A 97 -1.75 -4.07 11.83
N THR A 98 -1.15 -3.55 10.76
CA THR A 98 -0.46 -4.37 9.74
C THR A 98 0.87 -4.90 10.28
N LEU A 99 1.61 -4.09 11.03
CA LEU A 99 2.86 -4.49 11.67
C LEU A 99 2.64 -5.59 12.71
N HIS A 100 1.63 -5.45 13.57
CA HIS A 100 1.25 -6.49 14.53
C HIS A 100 0.90 -7.81 13.85
N LYS A 101 0.20 -7.77 12.71
CA LYS A 101 -0.12 -8.96 11.91
C LYS A 101 1.16 -9.63 11.39
N ILE A 102 2.09 -8.85 10.82
CA ILE A 102 3.38 -9.36 10.33
C ILE A 102 4.18 -10.00 11.47
N GLU A 103 4.23 -9.36 12.63
CA GLU A 103 4.94 -9.89 13.80
C GLU A 103 4.32 -11.19 14.31
N ALA A 104 2.99 -11.26 14.39
CA ALA A 104 2.28 -12.47 14.76
C ALA A 104 2.54 -13.62 13.78
N GLU A 105 2.48 -13.36 12.47
CA GLU A 105 2.81 -14.34 11.43
C GLU A 105 4.25 -14.84 11.53
N ALA A 106 5.20 -13.93 11.82
CA ALA A 106 6.61 -14.28 12.01
C ALA A 106 6.83 -15.15 13.26
N LYS A 107 6.19 -14.83 14.40
CA LYS A 107 6.26 -15.63 15.63
C LYS A 107 5.69 -17.03 15.40
N SER A 108 4.53 -17.13 14.75
CA SER A 108 3.92 -18.43 14.42
C SER A 108 4.80 -19.26 13.49
N ALA A 109 5.42 -18.64 12.47
CA ALA A 109 6.32 -19.35 11.55
C ALA A 109 7.59 -19.89 12.23
N LEU A 110 8.04 -19.24 13.31
CA LEU A 110 9.19 -19.64 14.11
C LEU A 110 8.83 -20.63 15.25
N GLY A 111 7.55 -21.01 15.39
CA GLY A 111 7.10 -21.88 16.48
C GLY A 111 7.18 -21.24 17.87
N LEU A 112 7.23 -19.92 17.96
CA LEU A 112 7.33 -19.15 19.22
C LEU A 112 5.93 -18.75 19.74
N GLY A 113 5.00 -19.70 19.75
CA GLY A 113 3.59 -19.51 20.13
C GLY A 113 3.26 -20.00 21.53
#